data_AF-A0A1S8TWR9-F1
#
_entry.id   AF-A0A1S8TWR9-F1
#
_cell.length_a   1.000
_cell.length_b   1.000
_cell.length_c   1.000
_cell.angle_alpha   90.00
_cell.angle_beta   90.00
_cell.angle_gamma   90.00
#
_symmetry.space_group_name_H-M   'P 1'
#
loop_
_entity.id
_entity.type
_entity.pdbx_description
1 polymer ?
#
loop_
_entity_poly.entity_id
_entity_poly.type
_entity_poly.pdbx_seq_one_letter_code
_entity_poly.pdbx_strand_id
1 'polypeptide(L)'
;MLIDLSVKVTKTSNKDALDNEKMVSFGHLGTHFDVMNKEFPLEFTKRKGIVFDVSKIIDRDIDVSDIDIGVVKEDMFIAIYTGFIEKEEYGTKAYFTTHPQLSDKLIDQLLECRVSIIGIDCAGVRRGREHTPKDQYCADRGVFIIENLCNLGIVLNEETIMKFTANTYPINFEGMTGLPCRVIAEIE
;
A
#
# COMPACT_ATOMS: atom_id res chain seq x y z
N MET A 1 14.79 -8.35 13.16
CA MET A 1 15.39 -7.73 11.95
C MET A 1 14.54 -6.56 11.44
N LEU A 2 15.15 -5.51 10.88
CA LEU A 2 14.45 -4.38 10.24
C LEU A 2 14.52 -4.49 8.72
N ILE A 3 13.39 -4.37 8.03
CA ILE A 3 13.28 -4.39 6.57
C ILE A 3 12.64 -3.08 6.14
N ASP A 4 13.32 -2.37 5.24
CA ASP A 4 12.79 -1.15 4.62
C ASP A 4 11.76 -1.52 3.56
N LEU A 5 10.52 -1.08 3.75
CA LEU A 5 9.43 -1.32 2.80
C LEU A 5 9.21 -0.14 1.85
N SER A 6 10.07 0.88 1.87
CA SER A 6 9.90 2.07 1.05
C SER A 6 10.69 1.95 -0.26
N VAL A 7 10.02 2.15 -1.39
CA VAL A 7 10.68 2.13 -2.70
C VAL A 7 11.75 3.22 -2.77
N LYS A 8 12.93 2.84 -3.27
CA LYS A 8 14.02 3.79 -3.51
C LYS A 8 13.70 4.60 -4.75
N VAL A 9 13.38 5.89 -4.57
CA VAL A 9 13.20 6.82 -5.68
C VAL A 9 14.55 7.39 -6.11
N THR A 10 14.97 7.05 -7.33
CA THR A 10 16.19 7.60 -7.96
C THR A 10 15.85 8.86 -8.77
N LYS A 11 16.87 9.59 -9.22
CA LYS A 11 16.66 10.73 -10.14
C LYS A 11 15.92 10.30 -11.42
N THR A 12 16.26 9.12 -11.94
CA THR A 12 15.65 8.56 -13.16
C THR A 12 14.20 8.20 -12.91
N SER A 13 13.92 7.36 -11.91
CA SER A 13 12.56 6.92 -11.61
C SER A 13 11.64 8.06 -11.17
N ASN A 14 12.18 9.10 -10.52
CA ASN A 14 11.43 10.33 -10.22
C ASN A 14 10.99 11.05 -11.50
N LYS A 15 11.91 11.21 -12.45
CA LYS A 15 11.60 11.83 -13.74
C LYS A 15 10.56 11.00 -14.50
N ASP A 16 10.76 9.69 -14.56
CA ASP A 16 9.85 8.80 -15.27
C ASP A 16 8.45 8.82 -14.64
N ALA A 17 8.35 8.83 -13.32
CA ALA A 17 7.09 8.96 -12.61
C ALA A 17 6.35 10.26 -12.96
N LEU A 18 7.06 11.40 -12.94
CA LEU A 18 6.50 12.71 -13.32
C LEU A 18 6.07 12.77 -14.79
N ASP A 19 6.79 12.11 -15.69
CA ASP A 19 6.50 12.09 -17.11
C ASP A 19 5.30 11.18 -17.45
N ASN A 20 5.06 10.12 -16.66
CA ASN A 20 4.04 9.10 -16.94
C ASN A 20 2.75 9.23 -16.12
N GLU A 21 2.79 9.81 -14.92
CA GLU A 21 1.63 9.95 -14.04
C GLU A 21 1.46 11.40 -13.58
N LYS A 22 0.42 12.06 -14.10
CA LYS A 22 0.17 13.49 -13.86
C LYS A 22 -0.21 13.77 -12.40
N MET A 23 -0.67 12.75 -11.67
CA MET A 23 -1.01 12.84 -10.24
C MET A 23 0.18 12.59 -9.32
N VAL A 24 1.39 12.35 -9.84
CA VAL A 24 2.64 12.40 -9.04
C VAL A 24 2.91 13.86 -8.67
N SER A 25 2.09 14.37 -7.76
CA SER A 25 2.43 15.52 -6.95
C SER A 25 3.52 15.08 -5.96
N PHE A 26 4.24 16.06 -5.40
CA PHE A 26 5.25 15.79 -4.39
C PHE A 26 4.72 14.95 -3.20
N GLY A 27 3.39 14.95 -2.98
CA GLY A 27 2.71 14.13 -1.97
C GLY A 27 2.65 12.62 -2.26
N HIS A 28 2.52 12.23 -3.54
CA HIS A 28 2.30 10.83 -3.96
C HIS A 28 3.55 10.20 -4.60
N LEU A 29 4.72 10.81 -4.43
CA LEU A 29 5.98 10.30 -4.97
C LEU A 29 6.55 9.19 -4.10
N GLY A 30 6.94 8.08 -4.73
CA GLY A 30 7.48 6.89 -4.07
C GLY A 30 6.45 6.21 -3.17
N THR A 31 6.92 5.61 -2.08
CA THR A 31 6.06 5.09 -1.02
C THR A 31 5.44 6.25 -0.27
N HIS A 32 4.13 6.29 -0.21
CA HIS A 32 3.38 7.38 0.38
C HIS A 32 2.13 6.87 1.07
N PHE A 33 1.63 7.68 2.00
CA PHE A 33 0.40 7.47 2.74
C PHE A 33 -0.69 8.37 2.16
N ASP A 34 -1.77 7.78 1.65
CA ASP A 34 -2.90 8.50 1.09
C ASP A 34 -3.79 9.04 2.21
N VAL A 35 -3.42 10.21 2.73
CA VAL A 35 -4.11 10.90 3.82
C VAL A 35 -5.43 11.52 3.36
N MET A 36 -5.57 11.75 2.05
CA MET A 36 -6.75 12.34 1.42
C MET A 36 -7.10 13.70 2.05
N ASN A 37 -8.34 13.87 2.53
CA ASN A 37 -8.78 15.08 3.23
C ASN A 37 -8.70 14.96 4.76
N LYS A 38 -7.87 14.04 5.27
CA LYS A 38 -7.69 13.79 6.72
C LYS A 38 -6.30 14.26 7.17
N GLU A 39 -5.93 13.88 8.39
CA GLU A 39 -4.60 13.99 8.95
C GLU A 39 -4.08 12.60 9.32
N PHE A 40 -2.76 12.43 9.37
CA PHE A 40 -2.15 11.16 9.79
C PHE A 40 -2.38 10.92 11.30
N PRO A 41 -3.04 9.81 11.70
CA PRO A 41 -3.19 9.48 13.12
C PRO A 41 -1.86 9.01 13.71
N LEU A 42 -1.34 9.69 14.74
CA LEU A 42 -0.05 9.34 15.33
C LEU A 42 -0.02 7.93 15.95
N GLU A 43 -1.16 7.40 16.40
CA GLU A 43 -1.25 5.99 16.80
C GLU A 43 -0.92 5.00 15.68
N PHE A 44 -0.99 5.41 14.40
CA PHE A 44 -0.68 4.56 13.25
C PHE A 44 0.82 4.49 12.95
N THR A 45 1.64 5.27 13.67
CA THR A 45 3.10 5.18 13.57
C THR A 45 3.61 3.77 13.86
N LYS A 46 2.93 3.01 14.73
CA LYS A 46 3.28 1.61 15.02
C LYS A 46 2.04 0.74 15.08
N ARG A 47 1.90 -0.21 14.14
CA ARG A 47 0.78 -1.18 14.11
C ARG A 47 1.28 -2.62 13.99
N LYS A 48 0.49 -3.56 14.51
CA LYS A 48 0.69 -4.98 14.19
C LYS A 48 0.35 -5.20 12.73
N GLY A 49 1.26 -5.81 12.00
CA GLY A 49 1.15 -6.05 10.57
C GLY A 49 0.94 -7.53 10.23
N ILE A 50 0.19 -7.78 9.17
CA ILE A 50 0.15 -9.08 8.48
C ILE A 50 0.38 -8.81 7.00
N VAL A 51 1.28 -9.57 6.38
CA VAL A 51 1.45 -9.59 4.93
C VAL A 51 0.85 -10.88 4.37
N PHE A 52 0.11 -10.77 3.27
CA PHE A 52 -0.45 -11.89 2.51
C PHE A 52 0.21 -11.96 1.12
N ASP A 53 0.69 -13.14 0.75
CA ASP A 53 1.14 -13.42 -0.61
C ASP A 53 -0.05 -13.71 -1.53
N VAL A 54 -0.32 -12.78 -2.44
CA VAL A 54 -1.32 -12.92 -3.50
C VAL A 54 -0.68 -12.83 -4.88
N SER A 55 0.65 -13.00 -4.97
CA SER A 55 1.45 -12.79 -6.20
C SER A 55 1.11 -13.72 -7.37
N LYS A 56 0.35 -14.78 -7.09
CA LYS A 56 -0.18 -15.74 -8.08
C LYS A 56 -1.51 -15.30 -8.69
N ILE A 57 -2.16 -14.26 -8.17
CA ILE A 57 -3.42 -13.72 -8.69
C ILE A 57 -3.12 -12.62 -9.70
N ILE A 58 -3.24 -12.93 -11.00
CA ILE A 58 -2.84 -12.03 -12.09
C ILE A 58 -3.96 -11.69 -13.09
N ASP A 59 -5.01 -12.51 -13.16
CA ASP A 59 -6.02 -12.44 -14.24
C ASP A 59 -7.38 -11.89 -13.78
N ARG A 60 -7.50 -11.53 -12.49
CA ARG A 60 -8.72 -11.00 -11.87
C ARG A 60 -8.36 -10.15 -10.67
N ASP A 61 -9.36 -9.43 -10.15
CA ASP A 61 -9.23 -8.74 -8.87
C ASP A 61 -8.97 -9.75 -7.73
N ILE A 62 -8.18 -9.32 -6.75
CA ILE A 62 -7.90 -10.05 -5.52
C ILE A 62 -9.16 -10.00 -4.64
N ASP A 63 -9.70 -11.16 -4.31
CA ASP A 63 -10.98 -11.33 -3.62
C ASP A 63 -10.76 -11.72 -2.15
N VAL A 64 -11.83 -11.69 -1.35
CA VAL A 64 -11.81 -12.07 0.07
C VAL A 64 -11.29 -13.51 0.25
N SER A 65 -11.59 -14.41 -0.69
CA SER A 65 -11.14 -15.79 -0.64
C SER A 65 -9.64 -16.00 -0.83
N ASP A 66 -8.91 -14.97 -1.29
CA ASP A 66 -7.47 -15.07 -1.56
C ASP A 66 -6.61 -14.79 -0.33
N ILE A 67 -7.22 -14.32 0.77
CA ILE A 67 -6.53 -14.09 2.04
C ILE A 67 -7.28 -14.76 3.19
N ASP A 68 -6.55 -15.13 4.26
CA ASP A 68 -7.18 -15.59 5.49
C ASP A 68 -7.70 -14.39 6.29
N ILE A 69 -8.94 -13.98 6.02
CA ILE A 69 -9.59 -12.88 6.74
C ILE A 69 -9.77 -13.18 8.25
N GLY A 70 -9.77 -14.45 8.66
CA GLY A 70 -9.98 -14.85 10.05
C GLY A 70 -8.89 -14.37 10.99
N VAL A 71 -7.67 -14.14 10.48
CA VAL A 71 -6.55 -13.61 11.27
C VAL A 71 -6.49 -12.08 11.30
N VAL A 72 -7.26 -11.40 10.44
CA VAL A 72 -7.35 -9.94 10.41
C VAL A 72 -8.11 -9.44 11.64
N LYS A 73 -7.61 -8.37 12.25
CA LYS A 73 -8.18 -7.71 13.43
C LYS A 73 -8.17 -6.20 13.26
N GLU A 74 -9.01 -5.54 14.05
CA GLU A 74 -9.03 -4.09 14.19
C GLU A 74 -7.62 -3.55 14.46
N ASP A 75 -7.38 -2.32 13.99
CA ASP A 75 -6.14 -1.58 14.13
C ASP A 75 -4.91 -2.13 13.37
N MET A 76 -5.01 -3.27 12.70
CA MET A 76 -3.86 -3.88 12.00
C MET A 76 -3.42 -3.09 10.76
N PHE A 77 -2.15 -3.27 10.37
CA PHE A 77 -1.63 -2.97 9.04
C PHE A 77 -1.76 -4.23 8.18
N ILE A 78 -2.51 -4.19 7.10
CA ILE A 78 -2.67 -5.32 6.18
C ILE A 78 -1.86 -5.04 4.91
N ALA A 79 -0.75 -5.74 4.73
CA ALA A 79 0.07 -5.65 3.54
C ALA A 79 -0.36 -6.72 2.51
N ILE A 80 -0.55 -6.31 1.26
CA ILE A 80 -0.89 -7.17 0.14
C ILE A 80 0.34 -7.25 -0.77
N TYR A 81 0.97 -8.41 -0.83
CA TYR A 81 2.10 -8.66 -1.71
C TYR A 81 1.64 -9.26 -3.03
N THR A 82 1.77 -8.48 -4.10
CA THR A 82 1.44 -8.89 -5.46
C THR A 82 2.68 -9.27 -6.28
N GLY A 83 3.87 -8.92 -5.78
CA GLY A 83 5.15 -9.02 -6.47
C GLY A 83 5.26 -8.06 -7.66
N PHE A 84 4.37 -7.08 -7.79
CA PHE A 84 4.32 -6.22 -8.96
C PHE A 84 5.52 -5.27 -9.03
N ILE A 85 5.90 -4.65 -7.91
CA ILE A 85 7.08 -3.76 -7.83
C ILE A 85 8.42 -4.44 -8.17
N GLU A 86 8.47 -5.76 -8.08
CA GLU A 86 9.67 -6.54 -8.43
C GLU A 86 9.71 -6.89 -9.94
N LYS A 87 8.54 -6.91 -10.58
CA LYS A 87 8.37 -7.30 -12.00
C LYS A 87 8.34 -6.07 -12.92
N GLU A 88 7.75 -4.98 -12.47
CA GLU A 88 7.58 -3.74 -13.23
C GLU A 88 8.30 -2.59 -12.54
N GLU A 89 9.11 -1.85 -13.30
CA GLU A 89 9.91 -0.76 -12.75
C GLU A 89 9.03 0.42 -12.34
N TYR A 90 9.20 0.88 -11.09
CA TYR A 90 8.53 2.05 -10.55
C TYR A 90 8.78 3.29 -11.41
N GLY A 91 7.71 4.01 -11.76
CA GLY A 91 7.76 5.22 -12.58
C GLY A 91 7.44 4.98 -14.05
N THR A 92 7.41 3.73 -14.51
CA THR A 92 7.01 3.41 -15.89
C THR A 92 5.50 3.54 -16.09
N LYS A 93 5.06 3.77 -17.33
CA LYS A 93 3.63 3.77 -17.67
C LYS A 93 2.94 2.44 -17.36
N ALA A 94 3.62 1.32 -17.56
CA ALA A 94 3.06 0.00 -17.25
C ALA A 94 2.77 -0.10 -15.76
N TYR A 95 3.72 0.32 -14.92
CA TYR A 95 3.58 0.31 -13.47
C TYR A 95 2.30 1.00 -12.97
N PHE A 96 1.96 2.18 -13.52
CA PHE A 96 0.75 2.92 -13.13
C PHE A 96 -0.56 2.43 -13.76
N THR A 97 -0.52 1.59 -14.80
CA THR A 97 -1.73 1.25 -15.58
C THR A 97 -2.10 -0.22 -15.59
N THR A 98 -1.16 -1.12 -15.30
CA THR A 98 -1.38 -2.57 -15.42
C THR A 98 -1.30 -3.32 -14.11
N HIS A 99 -1.10 -2.63 -12.98
CA HIS A 99 -0.98 -3.28 -11.67
C HIS A 99 -2.23 -4.09 -11.27
N PRO A 100 -2.08 -5.13 -10.42
CA PRO A 100 -3.20 -5.83 -9.81
C PRO A 100 -4.08 -4.89 -8.96
N GLN A 101 -5.33 -5.29 -8.73
CA GLN A 101 -6.30 -4.52 -7.94
C GLN A 101 -7.01 -5.41 -6.93
N LEU A 102 -7.51 -4.80 -5.86
CA LEU A 102 -8.40 -5.44 -4.91
C LEU A 102 -9.85 -5.33 -5.41
N SER A 103 -10.63 -6.39 -5.19
CA SER A 103 -12.07 -6.34 -5.40
C SER A 103 -12.72 -5.37 -4.39
N ASP A 104 -13.87 -4.78 -4.76
CA ASP A 104 -14.64 -3.96 -3.81
C ASP A 104 -15.01 -4.73 -2.54
N LYS A 105 -15.33 -6.03 -2.68
CA LYS A 105 -15.68 -6.89 -1.55
C LYS A 105 -14.53 -7.05 -0.56
N LEU A 106 -13.30 -7.23 -1.06
CA LEU A 106 -12.14 -7.33 -0.19
C LEU A 106 -11.88 -6.02 0.55
N ILE A 107 -11.99 -4.89 -0.16
CA ILE A 107 -11.84 -3.57 0.47
C ILE A 107 -12.91 -3.39 1.55
N ASP A 108 -14.18 -3.63 1.24
CA ASP A 108 -15.28 -3.51 2.19
C ASP A 108 -15.09 -4.44 3.40
N GLN A 109 -14.62 -5.67 3.20
CA GLN A 109 -14.35 -6.60 4.29
C GLN A 109 -13.23 -6.11 5.23
N LEU A 110 -12.17 -5.51 4.69
CA LEU A 110 -11.09 -4.91 5.48
C LEU A 110 -11.55 -3.67 6.25
N LEU A 111 -12.44 -2.87 5.65
CA LEU A 111 -13.08 -1.72 6.30
C LEU A 111 -14.00 -2.17 7.45
N GLU A 112 -14.78 -3.24 7.27
CA GLU A 112 -15.60 -3.84 8.32
C GLU A 112 -14.75 -4.34 9.50
N CYS A 113 -13.56 -4.89 9.22
CA CYS A 113 -12.59 -5.28 10.23
C CYS A 113 -11.94 -4.08 10.94
N ARG A 114 -12.10 -2.85 10.42
CA ARG A 114 -11.51 -1.60 10.94
C ARG A 114 -9.99 -1.70 11.08
N VAL A 115 -9.33 -2.23 10.06
CA VAL A 115 -7.87 -2.21 9.98
C VAL A 115 -7.41 -0.75 9.87
N SER A 116 -6.20 -0.43 10.32
CA SER A 116 -5.67 0.93 10.23
C SER A 116 -5.25 1.29 8.82
N ILE A 117 -4.48 0.39 8.19
CA ILE A 117 -3.78 0.65 6.94
C ILE A 117 -3.89 -0.58 6.04
N ILE A 118 -4.17 -0.35 4.75
CA ILE A 118 -3.99 -1.32 3.68
C ILE A 118 -2.74 -0.89 2.90
N GLY A 119 -1.68 -1.68 2.99
CA GLY A 119 -0.44 -1.47 2.26
C GLY A 119 -0.38 -2.35 1.01
N ILE A 120 0.10 -1.84 -0.11
CA ILE A 120 0.24 -2.61 -1.35
C ILE A 120 1.56 -2.30 -2.06
N ASP A 121 2.13 -3.30 -2.73
CA ASP A 121 3.38 -3.20 -3.49
C ASP A 121 3.17 -2.80 -4.96
N CYS A 122 2.21 -1.93 -5.21
CA CYS A 122 1.95 -1.33 -6.52
C CYS A 122 1.33 0.06 -6.38
N ALA A 123 0.98 0.69 -7.51
CA ALA A 123 0.45 2.06 -7.59
C ALA A 123 -1.03 2.20 -7.16
N GLY A 124 -1.53 1.30 -6.31
CA GLY A 124 -2.81 1.47 -5.65
C GLY A 124 -3.71 0.25 -5.59
N VAL A 125 -4.73 0.34 -4.75
CA VAL A 125 -5.70 -0.75 -4.53
C VAL A 125 -6.73 -0.84 -5.66
N ARG A 126 -6.97 0.26 -6.37
CA ARG A 126 -7.79 0.37 -7.59
C ARG A 126 -7.07 1.21 -8.65
N ARG A 127 -7.54 1.13 -9.90
CA ARG A 127 -6.91 1.75 -11.08
C ARG A 127 -7.77 2.84 -11.68
N GLY A 128 -7.10 3.70 -12.44
CA GLY A 128 -7.74 4.66 -13.35
C GLY A 128 -8.75 5.53 -12.62
N ARG A 129 -10.00 5.56 -13.12
CA ARG A 129 -11.05 6.43 -12.56
C ARG A 129 -11.55 6.00 -11.18
N GLU A 130 -11.25 4.77 -10.76
CA GLU A 130 -11.71 4.23 -9.49
C GLU A 130 -10.71 4.44 -8.34
N HIS A 131 -9.44 4.73 -8.67
CA HIS A 131 -8.35 4.89 -7.71
C HIS A 131 -8.67 5.96 -6.65
N THR A 132 -8.60 7.25 -7.01
CA THR A 132 -8.75 8.35 -6.03
C THR A 132 -10.07 8.33 -5.27
N PRO A 133 -11.24 8.04 -5.91
CA PRO A 133 -12.49 7.90 -5.18
C PRO A 133 -12.47 6.75 -4.17
N LYS A 134 -11.74 5.66 -4.44
CA LYS A 134 -11.65 4.53 -3.52
C LYS A 134 -10.77 4.84 -2.32
N ASP A 135 -9.65 5.54 -2.51
CA ASP A 135 -8.79 5.91 -1.38
C ASP A 135 -9.51 6.88 -0.43
N GLN A 136 -10.26 7.84 -1.00
CA GLN A 136 -11.14 8.72 -0.21
C GLN A 136 -12.24 7.94 0.52
N TYR A 137 -12.84 6.95 -0.15
CA TYR A 137 -13.87 6.08 0.44
C TYR A 137 -13.34 5.30 1.67
N CYS A 138 -12.09 4.83 1.61
CA CYS A 138 -11.40 4.20 2.72
C CYS A 138 -11.10 5.22 3.83
N ALA A 139 -10.51 6.38 3.48
CA ALA A 139 -10.12 7.41 4.43
C ALA A 139 -11.33 7.97 5.21
N ASP A 140 -12.49 8.09 4.57
CA ASP A 140 -13.75 8.49 5.21
C ASP A 140 -14.26 7.47 6.25
N ARG A 141 -13.74 6.24 6.22
CA ARG A 141 -14.02 5.16 7.18
C ARG A 141 -12.86 4.92 8.15
N GLY A 142 -11.85 5.78 8.15
CA GLY A 142 -10.71 5.71 9.07
C GLY A 142 -9.66 4.66 8.69
N VAL A 143 -9.69 4.16 7.44
CA VAL A 143 -8.71 3.20 6.92
C VAL A 143 -7.94 3.84 5.78
N PHE A 144 -6.62 3.77 5.80
CA PHE A 144 -5.79 4.49 4.85
C PHE A 144 -4.97 3.56 3.96
N ILE A 145 -4.56 4.06 2.80
CA ILE A 145 -3.77 3.30 1.84
C ILE A 145 -2.31 3.73 1.94
N ILE A 146 -1.40 2.75 1.82
CA ILE A 146 0.00 2.99 1.52
C ILE A 146 0.37 2.24 0.26
N GLU A 147 0.90 2.97 -0.70
CA GLU A 147 1.24 2.44 -2.01
C GLU A 147 2.75 2.28 -2.20
N ASN A 148 3.11 1.56 -3.26
CA ASN A 148 4.50 1.39 -3.70
C ASN A 148 5.40 0.83 -2.60
N LEU A 149 4.88 -0.08 -1.77
CA LEU A 149 5.70 -0.85 -0.85
C LEU A 149 6.67 -1.74 -1.61
N CYS A 150 7.86 -1.97 -1.09
CA CYS A 150 8.82 -2.93 -1.62
C CYS A 150 9.21 -3.96 -0.55
N ASN A 151 9.99 -4.98 -0.94
CA ASN A 151 10.57 -5.99 -0.04
C ASN A 151 9.55 -6.79 0.80
N LEU A 152 8.26 -6.77 0.48
CA LEU A 152 7.25 -7.60 1.15
C LEU A 152 7.54 -9.09 0.96
N GLY A 153 8.12 -9.50 -0.18
CA GLY A 153 8.61 -10.87 -0.39
C GLY A 153 9.71 -11.28 0.61
N ILE A 154 10.55 -10.34 1.05
CA ILE A 154 11.56 -10.58 2.09
C ILE A 154 10.90 -10.75 3.47
N VAL A 155 9.85 -9.96 3.77
CA VAL A 155 9.06 -10.12 5.00
C VAL A 155 8.39 -11.50 5.02
N LEU A 156 7.81 -11.93 3.90
CA LEU A 156 7.15 -13.22 3.76
C LEU A 156 8.13 -14.39 3.97
N ASN A 157 9.39 -14.27 3.53
CA ASN A 157 10.42 -15.30 3.72
C ASN A 157 9.93 -16.70 3.27
N GLU A 158 9.46 -16.79 2.02
CA GLU A 158 8.88 -17.99 1.38
C GLU A 158 7.54 -18.49 1.97
N GLU A 159 7.03 -17.87 3.02
CA GLU A 159 5.69 -18.14 3.55
C GLU A 159 4.61 -17.42 2.73
N THR A 160 3.37 -17.91 2.83
CA THR A 160 2.20 -17.26 2.19
C THR A 160 1.57 -16.18 3.06
N ILE A 161 1.90 -16.17 4.35
CA ILE A 161 1.43 -15.22 5.33
C ILE A 161 2.48 -15.03 6.42
N MET A 162 2.77 -13.77 6.78
CA MET A 162 3.72 -13.48 7.86
C MET A 162 3.24 -12.29 8.70
N LYS A 163 3.50 -12.37 10.02
CA LYS A 163 3.25 -11.26 10.95
C LYS A 163 4.51 -10.41 11.09
N PHE A 164 4.31 -9.10 11.23
CA PHE A 164 5.40 -8.17 11.49
C PHE A 164 4.89 -6.99 12.33
N THR A 165 5.78 -6.10 12.71
CA THR A 165 5.43 -4.80 13.27
C THR A 165 5.70 -3.73 12.22
N ALA A 166 4.64 -3.04 11.79
CA ALA A 166 4.74 -1.95 10.83
C ALA A 166 5.08 -0.64 11.56
N ASN A 167 6.12 0.05 11.10
CA ASN A 167 6.47 1.38 11.56
C ASN A 167 6.34 2.37 10.40
N THR A 168 5.45 3.35 10.53
CA THR A 168 5.02 4.25 9.44
C THR A 168 5.33 5.70 9.80
N TYR A 169 6.12 6.37 8.97
CA TYR A 169 6.58 7.75 9.21
C TYR A 169 6.32 8.63 7.97
N PRO A 170 5.10 9.14 7.79
CA PRO A 170 4.80 10.12 6.75
C PRO A 170 5.43 11.47 7.06
N ILE A 171 5.80 12.21 6.03
CA ILE A 171 6.21 13.59 6.20
C ILE A 171 4.98 14.43 6.60
N ASN A 172 5.16 15.34 7.55
CA ASN A 172 4.11 16.19 8.08
C ASN A 172 3.82 17.39 7.15
N PHE A 173 3.26 17.11 5.97
CA PHE A 173 2.79 18.16 5.04
C PHE A 173 1.31 18.48 5.28
N GLU A 174 0.98 19.75 5.07
CA GLU A 174 -0.39 20.27 5.14
C GLU A 174 -0.94 20.48 3.72
N GLY A 175 -2.24 20.25 3.53
CA GLY A 175 -2.93 20.55 2.27
C GLY A 175 -2.61 19.60 1.10
N MET A 176 -2.03 18.42 1.39
CA MET A 176 -1.75 17.38 0.40
C MET A 176 -2.62 16.14 0.66
N THR A 177 -3.01 15.44 -0.40
CA THR A 177 -3.79 14.19 -0.33
C THR A 177 -2.92 12.95 -0.17
N GLY A 178 -1.63 13.07 -0.44
CA GLY A 178 -0.63 12.02 -0.24
C GLY A 178 0.53 12.60 0.57
N LEU A 179 1.11 11.77 1.42
CA LEU A 179 2.26 12.11 2.24
C LEU A 179 3.39 11.10 1.96
N PRO A 180 4.53 11.49 1.36
CA PRO A 180 5.65 10.60 1.21
C PRO A 180 6.02 10.03 2.57
N CYS A 181 6.29 8.74 2.64
CA CYS A 181 6.46 8.10 3.94
C CYS A 181 7.55 7.04 3.92
N ARG A 182 8.20 6.89 5.08
CA ARG A 182 9.11 5.79 5.35
C ARG A 182 8.33 4.70 6.09
N VAL A 183 8.29 3.50 5.53
CA VAL A 183 7.67 2.32 6.16
C VAL A 183 8.75 1.27 6.42
N ILE A 184 8.82 0.79 7.66
CA ILE A 184 9.76 -0.24 8.10
C ILE A 184 9.00 -1.40 8.71
N ALA A 185 9.24 -2.62 8.21
CA ALA A 185 8.84 -3.84 8.89
C ALA A 185 9.90 -4.23 9.93
N GLU A 186 9.45 -4.44 11.15
CA GLU A 186 10.22 -5.04 12.23
C GLU A 186 9.69 -6.45 12.46
N ILE A 187 10.55 -7.45 12.18
CA ILE A 187 10.29 -8.87 12.42
C ILE A 187 11.20 -9.36 13.55
N GLU A 188 10.77 -10.37 14.29
CA GLU A 188 11.60 -10.97 15.35
C GLU A 188 12.78 -11.76 14.75
#